data_AF-A0A7L4KDZ0-F1
#
_entry.id   AF-A0A7L4KDZ0-F1
#
_cell.length_a   1.000
_cell.length_b   1.000
_cell.length_c   1.000
_cell.angle_alpha   90.00
_cell.angle_beta   90.00
_cell.angle_gamma   90.00
#
_symmetry.space_group_name_H-M   'P 1'
#
loop_
_entity.id
_entity.type
_entity.pdbx_description
1 polymer ?
#
loop_
_entity_poly.entity_id
_entity_poly.type
_entity_poly.pdbx_seq_one_letter_code
_entity_poly.pdbx_strand_id
1 'polypeptide(L)'
;LSSTIKVDDFTAQLFKIHMQVLEEGLAQSVFLGINRSDYMFDCGVDGTLALKQIEINTIAASFGGLTSRTAAVHGRVLKVLGKFQEASRLLPNNPSKGLALGIAKAWELYGSPSAVVMFLVEEIQRNIFDQRCVENELWNRNIRVIRKRFRDVFEKGSLDDAKRLYIDGQEVAVVYYREGYVPKNYDQQNWEARLLLERSRAVKCPDIATQLAGTKKVQQELSQPGTLERLLPGRAEAIARIRATFAGLYSLDVGEDGDRMIAAAIADPDRFVLKPQREGGG
;
A
#
# COMPACT_ATOMS: atom_id res chain seq x y z
N LEU A 1 -6.24 8.82 -14.54
CA LEU A 1 -6.38 9.79 -13.43
C LEU A 1 -6.65 11.23 -13.89
N SER A 2 -6.75 11.52 -15.20
CA SER A 2 -6.86 12.90 -15.73
C SER A 2 -8.10 13.68 -15.26
N SER A 3 -9.25 13.02 -15.10
CA SER A 3 -10.45 13.63 -14.50
C SER A 3 -10.29 13.80 -12.99
N THR A 4 -9.77 12.77 -12.32
CA THR A 4 -9.57 12.72 -10.87
C THR A 4 -8.72 13.87 -10.34
N ILE A 5 -7.57 14.16 -10.97
CA ILE A 5 -6.66 15.22 -10.52
C ILE A 5 -7.23 16.64 -10.67
N LYS A 6 -8.36 16.82 -11.39
CA LYS A 6 -9.04 18.12 -11.50
C LYS A 6 -10.00 18.39 -10.34
N VAL A 7 -10.39 17.35 -9.60
CA VAL A 7 -11.42 17.40 -8.56
C VAL A 7 -10.94 16.90 -7.20
N ASP A 8 -9.74 16.32 -7.12
CA ASP A 8 -9.13 15.83 -5.89
C ASP A 8 -7.69 16.33 -5.73
N ASP A 9 -7.52 17.39 -4.92
CA ASP A 9 -6.22 18.03 -4.70
C ASP A 9 -5.16 17.06 -4.16
N PHE A 10 -5.54 16.10 -3.32
CA PHE A 10 -4.61 15.12 -2.77
C PHE A 10 -4.02 14.23 -3.87
N THR A 11 -4.88 13.63 -4.71
CA THR A 11 -4.42 12.85 -5.87
C THR A 11 -3.66 13.73 -6.86
N ALA A 12 -4.05 15.00 -7.03
CA ALA A 12 -3.35 15.93 -7.90
C ALA A 12 -1.90 16.18 -7.43
N GLN A 13 -1.67 16.38 -6.13
CA GLN A 13 -0.33 16.56 -5.57
C GLN A 13 0.52 15.29 -5.67
N LEU A 14 -0.06 14.11 -5.39
CA LEU A 14 0.64 12.83 -5.61
C LEU A 14 1.05 12.66 -7.08
N PHE A 15 0.15 12.98 -8.00
CA PHE A 15 0.41 12.91 -9.44
C PHE A 15 1.46 13.94 -9.89
N LYS A 16 1.46 15.14 -9.30
CA LYS A 16 2.49 16.17 -9.57
C LYS A 16 3.88 15.68 -9.19
N ILE A 17 4.04 15.05 -8.02
CA ILE A 17 5.32 14.45 -7.60
C ILE A 17 5.72 13.35 -8.58
N HIS A 18 4.78 12.48 -8.98
CA HIS A 18 5.04 11.44 -9.96
C HIS A 18 5.57 12.01 -11.29
N MET A 19 4.92 13.04 -11.83
CA MET A 19 5.35 13.68 -13.08
C MET A 19 6.72 14.32 -12.96
N GLN A 20 6.98 15.04 -11.86
CA GLN A 20 8.29 15.65 -11.65
C GLN A 20 9.41 14.61 -11.54
N VAL A 21 9.19 13.50 -10.84
CA VAL A 21 10.17 12.42 -10.70
C VAL A 21 10.41 11.71 -12.03
N LEU A 22 9.39 11.57 -12.88
CA LEU A 22 9.55 11.04 -14.23
C LEU A 22 10.38 11.98 -15.11
N GLU A 23 10.11 13.30 -15.04
CA GLU A 23 10.83 14.32 -15.80
C GLU A 23 12.31 14.41 -15.40
N GLU A 24 12.60 14.38 -14.09
CA GLU A 24 13.97 14.38 -13.57
C GLU A 24 14.74 13.07 -13.78
N GLY A 25 14.03 12.00 -14.16
CA GLY A 25 14.55 10.63 -14.22
C GLY A 25 14.60 9.95 -12.85
N LEU A 26 14.17 8.68 -12.81
CA LEU A 26 14.14 7.87 -11.60
C LEU A 26 15.55 7.63 -11.06
N ALA A 27 15.82 8.12 -9.85
CA ALA A 27 17.09 7.90 -9.15
C ALA A 27 17.20 6.49 -8.55
N GLN A 28 16.08 5.92 -8.11
CA GLN A 28 16.05 4.54 -7.56
C GLN A 28 16.13 3.50 -8.69
N SER A 29 16.88 2.44 -8.45
CA SER A 29 17.00 1.29 -9.36
C SER A 29 16.34 0.02 -8.81
N VAL A 30 15.93 0.02 -7.55
CA VAL A 30 15.29 -1.10 -6.85
C VAL A 30 13.90 -0.64 -6.41
N PHE A 31 12.91 -1.52 -6.55
CA PHE A 31 11.50 -1.24 -6.27
C PHE A 31 10.95 -2.30 -5.32
N LEU A 32 10.18 -1.86 -4.32
CA LEU A 32 9.55 -2.74 -3.32
C LEU A 32 8.09 -2.35 -3.13
N GLY A 33 7.20 -3.34 -3.26
CA GLY A 33 5.79 -3.21 -2.90
C GLY A 33 5.43 -4.14 -1.74
N ILE A 34 5.00 -3.57 -0.61
CA ILE A 34 4.31 -4.31 0.45
C ILE A 34 2.84 -3.91 0.39
N ASN A 35 2.02 -4.84 -0.10
CA ASN A 35 0.60 -4.61 -0.33
C ASN A 35 -0.28 -5.62 0.41
N ARG A 36 -1.56 -5.31 0.51
CA ARG A 36 -2.61 -6.21 1.00
C ARG A 36 -3.82 -6.12 0.08
N SER A 37 -4.20 -7.24 -0.53
CA SER A 37 -5.43 -7.32 -1.30
C SER A 37 -6.54 -7.86 -0.40
N ASP A 38 -7.60 -7.08 -0.24
CA ASP A 38 -8.71 -7.40 0.66
C ASP A 38 -9.89 -7.95 -0.14
N TYR A 39 -10.51 -9.01 0.38
CA TYR A 39 -11.59 -9.73 -0.29
C TYR A 39 -12.76 -10.00 0.65
N MET A 40 -13.95 -10.11 0.07
CA MET A 40 -15.14 -10.65 0.71
C MET A 40 -15.71 -11.80 -0.12
N PHE A 41 -16.50 -12.66 0.50
CA PHE A 41 -17.29 -13.65 -0.21
C PHE A 41 -18.63 -13.03 -0.60
N ASP A 42 -18.90 -12.96 -1.89
CA ASP A 42 -20.20 -12.63 -2.45
C ASP A 42 -21.05 -13.91 -2.54
N CYS A 43 -22.25 -13.86 -1.99
CA CYS A 43 -23.19 -14.97 -2.00
C CYS A 43 -24.20 -14.75 -3.13
N GLY A 44 -24.05 -15.49 -4.23
CA GLY A 44 -24.99 -15.46 -5.34
C GLY A 44 -26.41 -15.86 -4.91
N VAL A 45 -27.40 -15.55 -5.74
CA VAL A 45 -28.82 -15.88 -5.49
C VAL A 45 -29.04 -17.40 -5.37
N ASP A 46 -28.18 -18.19 -6.00
CA ASP A 46 -28.13 -19.65 -5.97
C ASP A 46 -27.32 -20.22 -4.78
N GLY A 47 -26.77 -19.35 -3.92
CA GLY A 47 -25.90 -19.73 -2.81
C GLY A 47 -24.44 -19.97 -3.20
N THR A 48 -24.06 -19.75 -4.46
CA THR A 48 -22.66 -19.91 -4.90
C THR A 48 -21.79 -18.81 -4.31
N LEU A 49 -20.71 -19.20 -3.62
CA LEU A 49 -19.74 -18.28 -3.05
C LEU A 49 -18.69 -17.86 -4.09
N ALA A 50 -18.54 -16.57 -4.31
CA ALA A 50 -17.50 -15.99 -5.15
C ALA A 50 -16.58 -15.08 -4.33
N LEU A 51 -15.27 -15.26 -4.45
CA LEU A 51 -14.30 -14.35 -3.82
C LEU A 51 -14.22 -13.05 -4.63
N LYS A 52 -14.57 -11.92 -4.01
CA LYS A 52 -14.58 -10.60 -4.65
C LYS A 52 -13.64 -9.63 -3.94
N GLN A 53 -12.79 -8.97 -4.72
CA GLN A 53 -11.82 -8.00 -4.23
C GLN A 53 -12.56 -6.71 -3.83
N ILE A 54 -12.32 -6.25 -2.61
CA ILE A 54 -12.84 -4.99 -2.08
C ILE A 54 -11.90 -3.83 -2.44
N GLU A 55 -10.61 -4.04 -2.27
CA GLU A 55 -9.55 -3.07 -2.58
C GLU A 55 -8.17 -3.75 -2.59
N ILE A 56 -7.18 -3.02 -3.11
CA ILE A 56 -5.76 -3.31 -2.91
C ILE A 56 -5.11 -2.13 -2.18
N ASN A 57 -4.54 -2.42 -1.01
CA ASN A 57 -3.80 -1.45 -0.21
C ASN A 57 -2.33 -1.49 -0.62
N THR A 58 -1.83 -0.45 -1.28
CA THR A 58 -0.43 -0.39 -1.76
C THR A 58 0.49 0.48 -0.90
N ILE A 59 -0.07 1.30 -0.01
CA ILE A 59 0.66 2.13 0.96
C ILE A 59 0.26 1.77 2.39
N ALA A 60 1.25 1.76 3.30
CA ALA A 60 1.03 1.56 4.74
C ALA A 60 0.15 0.33 5.09
N ALA A 61 0.25 -0.75 4.30
CA ALA A 61 -0.49 -1.98 4.50
C ALA A 61 -0.20 -2.55 5.89
N SER A 62 -1.16 -2.36 6.79
CA SER A 62 -1.02 -2.60 8.23
C SER A 62 -1.44 -4.01 8.64
N PHE A 63 -1.19 -4.33 9.92
CA PHE A 63 -1.57 -5.56 10.63
C PHE A 63 -0.78 -6.82 10.29
N GLY A 64 0.19 -6.77 9.37
CA GLY A 64 1.07 -7.91 9.11
C GLY A 64 1.87 -8.37 10.35
N GLY A 65 2.17 -7.46 11.27
CA GLY A 65 2.85 -7.74 12.53
C GLY A 65 1.94 -8.29 13.61
N LEU A 66 0.75 -7.72 13.81
CA LEU A 66 -0.18 -8.22 14.83
C LEU A 66 -0.83 -9.55 14.40
N THR A 67 -1.16 -9.72 13.12
CA THR A 67 -1.75 -10.95 12.58
C THR A 67 -0.82 -12.16 12.76
N SER A 68 0.51 -11.97 12.87
CA SER A 68 1.41 -13.07 13.18
C SER A 68 1.25 -13.65 14.58
N ARG A 69 0.50 -12.97 15.45
CA ARG A 69 0.30 -13.32 16.87
C ARG A 69 -1.11 -13.85 17.17
N THR A 70 -2.10 -13.55 16.33
CA THR A 70 -3.53 -13.85 16.62
C THR A 70 -3.83 -15.35 16.59
N ALA A 71 -3.14 -16.13 15.75
CA ALA A 71 -3.32 -17.58 15.69
C ALA A 71 -3.05 -18.25 17.05
N ALA A 72 -2.05 -17.77 17.80
CA ALA A 72 -1.75 -18.27 19.13
C ALA A 72 -2.87 -17.96 20.13
N VAL A 73 -3.49 -16.78 20.03
CA VAL A 73 -4.64 -16.37 20.86
C VAL A 73 -5.86 -17.26 20.58
N HIS A 74 -6.24 -17.42 19.32
CA HIS A 74 -7.35 -18.32 18.95
C HIS A 74 -7.07 -19.76 19.41
N GLY A 75 -5.85 -20.24 19.21
CA GLY A 75 -5.44 -21.57 19.65
C GLY A 75 -5.53 -21.75 21.17
N ARG A 76 -5.20 -20.70 21.94
CA ARG A 76 -5.36 -20.71 23.40
C ARG A 76 -6.83 -20.81 23.81
N VAL A 77 -7.70 -20.01 23.21
CA VAL A 77 -9.15 -20.02 23.50
C VAL A 77 -9.74 -21.40 23.22
N LEU A 78 -9.46 -21.98 22.04
CA LEU A 78 -9.97 -23.29 21.66
C LEU A 78 -9.49 -24.40 22.61
N LYS A 79 -8.21 -24.38 23.01
CA LYS A 79 -7.66 -25.33 23.99
C LYS A 79 -8.32 -25.20 25.36
N VAL A 80 -8.58 -23.98 25.84
CA VAL A 80 -9.29 -23.76 27.11
C VAL A 80 -10.71 -24.34 27.07
N LEU A 81 -11.37 -24.28 25.92
CA LEU A 81 -12.69 -24.86 25.70
C LEU A 81 -12.68 -26.39 25.42
N GLY A 82 -11.53 -27.07 25.52
CA GLY A 82 -11.40 -28.50 25.20
C GLY A 82 -11.49 -28.83 23.70
N LYS A 83 -11.49 -27.82 22.82
CA LYS A 83 -11.59 -27.93 21.36
C LYS A 83 -10.24 -28.14 20.68
N PHE A 84 -9.56 -29.23 21.04
CA PHE A 84 -8.19 -29.51 20.58
C PHE A 84 -8.10 -29.80 19.08
N GLN A 85 -9.12 -30.42 18.49
CA GLN A 85 -9.16 -30.74 17.06
C GLN A 85 -9.33 -29.47 16.21
N GLU A 86 -10.15 -28.52 16.65
CA GLU A 86 -10.28 -27.24 15.97
C GLU A 86 -9.00 -26.39 16.14
N ALA A 87 -8.38 -26.44 17.32
CA ALA A 87 -7.11 -25.74 17.57
C ALA A 87 -5.98 -26.23 16.65
N SER A 88 -5.95 -27.52 16.30
CA SER A 88 -4.93 -28.07 15.38
C SER A 88 -5.16 -27.71 13.91
N ARG A 89 -6.36 -27.23 13.56
CA ARG A 89 -6.71 -26.77 12.20
C ARG A 89 -6.39 -25.29 11.97
N LEU A 90 -5.98 -24.54 13.00
CA LEU A 90 -5.56 -23.15 12.83
C LEU A 90 -4.30 -23.08 11.96
N LEU A 91 -4.35 -22.22 10.95
CA LEU A 91 -3.23 -22.04 10.02
C LEU A 91 -2.11 -21.22 10.68
N PRO A 92 -0.84 -21.63 10.53
CA PRO A 92 0.27 -20.77 10.89
C PRO A 92 0.26 -19.53 9.99
N ASN A 93 0.42 -18.36 10.59
CA ASN A 93 0.43 -17.10 9.86
C ASN A 93 1.55 -16.22 10.42
N ASN A 94 2.52 -15.84 9.60
CA ASN A 94 3.57 -14.90 10.02
C ASN A 94 3.92 -13.91 8.89
N PRO A 95 3.04 -12.94 8.61
CA PRO A 95 3.30 -11.95 7.57
C PRO A 95 4.49 -11.07 7.91
N SER A 96 4.71 -10.69 9.18
CA SER A 96 5.85 -9.86 9.62
C SER A 96 7.19 -10.35 9.08
N LYS A 97 7.43 -11.67 9.11
CA LYS A 97 8.65 -12.27 8.58
C LYS A 97 8.79 -12.07 7.07
N GLY A 98 7.70 -12.25 6.31
CA GLY A 98 7.66 -12.02 4.86
C GLY A 98 7.84 -10.55 4.49
N LEU A 99 7.22 -9.64 5.24
CA LEU A 99 7.39 -8.20 5.05
C LEU A 99 8.85 -7.76 5.29
N ALA A 100 9.44 -8.22 6.40
CA ALA A 100 10.84 -7.95 6.72
C ALA A 100 11.81 -8.58 5.70
N LEU A 101 11.49 -9.76 5.15
CA LEU A 101 12.24 -10.37 4.05
C LEU A 101 12.27 -9.48 2.80
N GLY A 102 11.14 -8.90 2.40
CA GLY A 102 11.06 -7.99 1.26
C GLY A 102 11.89 -6.72 1.48
N ILE A 103 11.79 -6.10 2.66
CA ILE A 103 12.58 -4.93 3.03
C ILE A 103 14.07 -5.26 3.08
N ALA A 104 14.44 -6.37 3.71
CA ALA A 104 15.84 -6.82 3.78
C ALA A 104 16.40 -7.05 2.37
N LYS A 105 15.62 -7.64 1.47
CA LYS A 105 16.07 -7.87 0.09
C LYS A 105 16.27 -6.56 -0.67
N ALA A 106 15.38 -5.57 -0.49
CA ALA A 106 15.55 -4.25 -1.07
C ALA A 106 16.81 -3.54 -0.54
N TRP A 107 17.05 -3.64 0.76
CA TRP A 107 18.26 -3.10 1.41
C TRP A 107 19.55 -3.77 0.89
N GLU A 108 19.54 -5.10 0.73
CA GLU A 108 20.67 -5.85 0.13
C GLU A 108 20.95 -5.38 -1.30
N LEU A 109 19.90 -5.23 -2.13
CA LEU A 109 20.02 -4.80 -3.52
C LEU A 109 20.44 -3.33 -3.66
N TYR A 110 20.12 -2.49 -2.67
CA TYR A 110 20.62 -1.12 -2.60
C TYR A 110 22.15 -1.09 -2.45
N GLY A 111 22.71 -2.02 -1.68
CA GLY A 111 24.15 -2.35 -1.71
C GLY A 111 25.06 -1.51 -0.80
N SER A 112 24.52 -0.84 0.23
CA SER A 112 25.31 -0.10 1.22
C SER A 112 25.16 -0.72 2.61
N PRO A 113 26.18 -1.44 3.13
CA PRO A 113 26.10 -2.13 4.43
C PRO A 113 25.90 -1.21 5.65
N SER A 114 26.28 0.06 5.55
CA SER A 114 26.12 1.06 6.61
C SER A 114 24.79 1.81 6.54
N ALA A 115 24.05 1.68 5.43
CA ALA A 115 22.78 2.36 5.25
C ALA A 115 21.67 1.76 6.11
N VAL A 116 20.69 2.57 6.46
CA VAL A 116 19.58 2.19 7.34
C VAL A 116 18.28 2.00 6.56
N VAL A 117 17.35 1.26 7.17
CA VAL A 117 15.94 1.30 6.79
C VAL A 117 15.26 2.39 7.60
N MET A 118 14.56 3.31 6.93
CA MET A 118 13.76 4.34 7.59
C MET A 118 12.28 3.98 7.53
N PHE A 119 11.64 3.89 8.69
CA PHE A 119 10.18 3.86 8.78
C PHE A 119 9.68 5.30 8.88
N LEU A 120 8.87 5.73 7.90
CA LEU A 120 8.21 7.03 7.94
C LEU A 120 6.88 6.91 8.69
N VAL A 121 6.74 7.60 9.82
CA VAL A 121 5.71 7.34 10.82
C VAL A 121 5.04 8.60 11.34
N GLU A 122 3.76 8.46 11.70
CA GLU A 122 2.98 9.50 12.37
C GLU A 122 3.53 9.89 13.75
N GLU A 123 3.20 11.09 14.20
CA GLU A 123 3.57 11.59 15.53
C GLU A 123 2.94 10.75 16.66
N ILE A 124 1.63 10.49 16.58
CA ILE A 124 0.88 9.69 17.55
C ILE A 124 0.53 8.35 16.90
N GLN A 125 1.28 7.29 17.23
CA GLN A 125 1.12 5.98 16.61
C GLN A 125 0.55 4.95 17.58
N ARG A 126 -0.77 4.75 17.54
CA ARG A 126 -1.45 3.71 18.36
C ARG A 126 -1.08 2.30 17.91
N ASN A 127 -0.80 2.10 16.62
CA ASN A 127 -0.49 0.80 16.03
C ASN A 127 1.02 0.52 15.95
N ILE A 128 1.82 1.10 16.85
CA ILE A 128 3.29 0.97 16.83
C ILE A 128 3.75 -0.48 16.98
N PHE A 129 3.02 -1.31 17.73
CA PHE A 129 3.39 -2.71 17.95
C PHE A 129 3.35 -3.55 16.67
N ASP A 130 2.44 -3.24 15.74
CA ASP A 130 2.44 -3.84 14.41
C ASP A 130 3.74 -3.57 13.65
N GLN A 131 4.20 -2.32 13.69
CA GLN A 131 5.44 -1.87 13.04
C GLN A 131 6.66 -2.53 13.70
N ARG A 132 6.71 -2.55 15.03
CA ARG A 132 7.80 -3.15 15.80
C ARG A 132 7.98 -4.65 15.52
N CYS A 133 6.92 -5.37 15.17
CA CYS A 133 7.08 -6.78 14.74
C CYS A 133 7.96 -6.90 13.50
N VAL A 134 7.79 -6.00 12.52
CA VAL A 134 8.62 -5.98 11.30
C VAL A 134 10.03 -5.47 11.61
N GLU A 135 10.16 -4.46 12.48
CA GLU A 135 11.47 -3.95 12.91
C GLU A 135 12.31 -5.02 13.61
N ASN A 136 11.70 -5.81 14.51
CA ASN A 136 12.39 -6.88 15.20
C ASN A 136 12.92 -7.95 14.24
N GLU A 137 12.16 -8.28 13.20
CA GLU A 137 12.60 -9.22 12.15
C GLU A 137 13.78 -8.65 11.32
N LEU A 138 13.86 -7.33 11.16
CA LEU A 138 15.01 -6.66 10.53
C LEU A 138 16.22 -6.61 11.47
N TRP A 139 16.03 -6.32 12.75
CA TRP A 139 17.10 -6.34 13.76
C TRP A 139 17.72 -7.72 13.94
N ASN A 140 16.90 -8.77 13.89
CA ASN A 140 17.39 -10.16 13.90
C ASN A 140 18.30 -10.49 12.70
N ARG A 141 18.32 -9.63 11.67
CA ARG A 141 19.19 -9.72 10.49
C ARG A 141 20.32 -8.70 10.50
N ASN A 142 20.52 -8.00 11.61
CA ASN A 142 21.48 -6.91 11.76
C ASN A 142 21.21 -5.70 10.83
N ILE A 143 19.97 -5.50 10.38
CA ILE A 143 19.57 -4.33 9.59
C ILE A 143 19.03 -3.25 10.53
N ARG A 144 19.71 -2.10 10.59
CA ARG A 144 19.30 -1.01 11.47
C ARG A 144 18.06 -0.30 10.92
N VAL A 145 17.09 -0.08 11.79
CA VAL A 145 15.89 0.73 11.52
C VAL A 145 15.95 2.05 12.28
N ILE A 146 15.63 3.15 11.60
CA ILE A 146 15.31 4.44 12.21
C ILE A 146 13.85 4.80 11.96
N ARG A 147 13.24 5.56 12.86
CA ARG A 147 11.86 6.04 12.73
C ARG A 147 11.89 7.55 12.58
N LYS A 148 11.25 8.07 11.54
CA LYS A 148 11.24 9.50 11.20
C LYS A 148 9.85 9.95 10.78
N ARG A 149 9.56 11.21 11.01
CA ARG A 149 8.34 11.89 10.57
C ARG A 149 8.65 12.71 9.33
N PHE A 150 7.63 13.15 8.59
CA PHE A 150 7.84 14.08 7.48
C PHE A 150 8.61 15.34 7.90
N ARG A 151 8.28 15.93 9.05
CA ARG A 151 9.04 17.09 9.59
C ARG A 151 10.53 16.81 9.76
N ASP A 152 10.92 15.59 10.17
CA ASP A 152 12.33 15.27 10.39
C ASP A 152 13.06 15.15 9.04
N VAL A 153 12.35 14.67 8.01
CA VAL A 153 12.84 14.64 6.62
C VAL A 153 12.96 16.05 6.06
N PHE A 154 11.97 16.92 6.31
CA PHE A 154 12.00 18.31 5.87
C PHE A 154 13.17 19.08 6.50
N GLU A 155 13.34 18.97 7.82
CA GLU A 155 14.35 19.73 8.57
C GLU A 155 15.78 19.19 8.37
N LYS A 156 15.94 17.88 8.17
CA LYS A 156 17.25 17.21 8.27
C LYS A 156 17.58 16.26 7.13
N GLY A 157 16.66 16.07 6.19
CA GLY A 157 16.86 15.26 5.01
C GLY A 157 17.67 16.00 3.96
N SER A 158 18.63 15.32 3.37
CA SER A 158 19.42 15.86 2.27
C SER A 158 19.74 14.77 1.24
N LEU A 159 20.03 15.22 0.02
CA LEU A 159 20.54 14.38 -1.05
C LEU A 159 21.98 14.78 -1.34
N ASP A 160 22.85 13.80 -1.59
CA ASP A 160 24.17 14.06 -2.16
C ASP A 160 24.13 14.11 -3.70
N ASP A 161 25.29 14.30 -4.33
CA ASP A 161 25.42 14.38 -5.80
C ASP A 161 24.92 13.11 -6.52
N ALA A 162 24.97 11.96 -5.85
CA ALA A 162 24.47 10.68 -6.35
C ALA A 162 23.00 10.43 -5.98
N LYS A 163 22.29 11.48 -5.51
CA LYS A 163 20.92 11.44 -5.00
C LYS A 163 20.70 10.45 -3.85
N ARG A 164 21.74 10.05 -3.11
CA ARG A 164 21.61 9.20 -1.92
C ARG A 164 20.97 10.02 -0.80
N LEU A 165 19.99 9.43 -0.12
CA LEU A 165 19.27 10.08 0.98
C LEU A 165 20.08 10.00 2.26
N TYR A 166 20.27 11.13 2.93
CA TYR A 166 20.87 11.21 4.26
C TYR A 166 19.91 11.87 5.24
N ILE A 167 19.84 11.34 6.47
CA ILE A 167 19.13 11.94 7.59
C ILE A 167 19.99 11.79 8.85
N ASP A 168 20.27 12.90 9.53
CA ASP A 168 21.21 12.93 10.68
C ASP A 168 22.56 12.24 10.36
N GLY A 169 23.08 12.45 9.15
CA GLY A 169 24.34 11.85 8.69
C GLY A 169 24.28 10.36 8.36
N GLN A 170 23.09 9.72 8.44
CA GLN A 170 22.91 8.31 8.12
C GLN A 170 22.35 8.15 6.71
N GLU A 171 23.04 7.38 5.86
CA GLU A 171 22.52 7.00 4.55
C GLU A 171 21.28 6.11 4.70
N VAL A 172 20.22 6.40 3.95
CA VAL A 172 18.97 5.64 3.97
C VAL A 172 18.85 4.82 2.70
N ALA A 173 18.77 3.50 2.84
CA ALA A 173 18.62 2.56 1.73
C ALA A 173 17.16 2.31 1.36
N VAL A 174 16.27 2.25 2.36
CA VAL A 174 14.84 1.96 2.16
C VAL A 174 14.00 2.93 2.97
N VAL A 175 12.97 3.51 2.35
CA VAL A 175 11.93 4.32 2.98
C VAL A 175 10.65 3.50 3.01
N TYR A 176 10.25 3.04 4.19
CA TYR A 176 9.03 2.28 4.40
C TYR A 176 7.94 3.18 4.99
N TYR A 177 6.92 3.48 4.19
CA TYR A 177 5.84 4.39 4.58
C TYR A 177 4.83 3.70 5.50
N ARG A 178 4.65 4.28 6.69
CA ARG A 178 3.54 4.00 7.62
C ARG A 178 2.68 5.24 7.89
N GLU A 179 2.83 6.26 7.04
CA GLU A 179 2.10 7.52 6.98
C GLU A 179 2.07 8.01 5.51
N GLY A 180 1.26 9.02 5.17
CA GLY A 180 1.29 9.68 3.87
C GLY A 180 0.22 9.17 2.89
N TYR A 181 -0.81 8.51 3.42
CA TYR A 181 -1.91 7.93 2.66
C TYR A 181 -3.23 8.70 2.79
N VAL A 182 -3.28 9.74 3.64
CA VAL A 182 -4.43 10.64 3.79
C VAL A 182 -4.01 12.11 3.67
N PRO A 183 -4.90 13.00 3.17
CA PRO A 183 -4.58 14.42 2.98
C PRO A 183 -4.12 15.12 4.26
N LYS A 184 -4.70 14.76 5.41
CA LYS A 184 -4.35 15.35 6.72
C LYS A 184 -2.90 15.10 7.16
N ASN A 185 -2.17 14.18 6.51
CA ASN A 185 -0.74 14.00 6.77
C ASN A 185 0.12 15.06 6.09
N TYR A 186 -0.47 15.94 5.26
CA TYR A 186 0.28 16.84 4.40
C TYR A 186 -0.06 18.30 4.66
N ASP A 187 0.92 19.02 5.19
CA ASP A 187 1.10 20.45 4.95
C ASP A 187 2.13 20.66 3.81
N GLN A 188 2.49 21.92 3.56
CA GLN A 188 3.48 22.28 2.55
C GLN A 188 4.85 21.62 2.78
N GLN A 189 5.31 21.57 4.03
CA GLN A 189 6.62 21.00 4.39
C GLN A 189 6.65 19.49 4.15
N ASN A 190 5.54 18.80 4.48
CA ASN A 190 5.41 17.37 4.28
C ASN A 190 5.35 17.00 2.79
N TRP A 191 4.76 17.87 1.95
CA TRP A 191 4.82 17.70 0.49
C TRP A 191 6.24 17.83 -0.05
N GLU A 192 7.01 18.82 0.43
CA GLU A 192 8.41 19.00 0.05
C GLU A 192 9.29 17.84 0.51
N ALA A 193 9.08 17.37 1.74
CA ALA A 193 9.72 16.17 2.25
C ALA A 193 9.38 14.93 1.41
N ARG A 194 8.10 14.74 1.04
CA ARG A 194 7.69 13.63 0.18
C ARG A 194 8.39 13.67 -1.17
N LEU A 195 8.48 14.84 -1.79
CA LEU A 195 9.19 15.01 -3.05
C LEU A 195 10.69 14.71 -2.91
N LEU A 196 11.35 15.18 -1.84
CA LEU A 196 12.75 14.86 -1.54
C LEU A 196 12.98 13.34 -1.43
N LEU A 197 12.09 12.62 -0.74
CA LEU A 197 12.15 11.17 -0.63
C LEU A 197 12.03 10.50 -2.01
N GLU A 198 11.05 10.88 -2.82
CA GLU A 198 10.82 10.25 -4.13
C GLU A 198 11.96 10.51 -5.13
N ARG A 199 12.58 11.70 -5.08
CA ARG A 199 13.76 12.06 -5.89
C ARG A 199 15.03 11.32 -5.49
N SER A 200 15.07 10.74 -4.29
CA SER A 200 16.23 10.02 -3.79
C SER A 200 16.42 8.64 -4.43
N ARG A 201 17.66 8.13 -4.37
CA ARG A 201 18.04 6.78 -4.76
C ARG A 201 17.50 5.69 -3.81
N ALA A 202 17.08 6.06 -2.59
CA ALA A 202 16.53 5.11 -1.64
C ALA A 202 15.35 4.35 -2.26
N VAL A 203 15.15 3.10 -1.87
CA VAL A 203 14.01 2.29 -2.29
C VAL A 203 12.77 2.76 -1.54
N LYS A 204 11.74 3.20 -2.24
CA LYS A 204 10.48 3.57 -1.61
C LYS A 204 9.55 2.36 -1.52
N CYS A 205 8.86 2.21 -0.40
CA CYS A 205 7.86 1.17 -0.17
C CYS A 205 6.57 1.79 0.38
N PRO A 206 5.63 2.20 -0.49
CA PRO A 206 5.71 2.21 -1.96
C PRO A 206 6.38 3.49 -2.50
N ASP A 207 6.87 3.44 -3.74
CA ASP A 207 7.09 4.66 -4.53
C ASP A 207 5.76 5.34 -4.91
N ILE A 208 5.85 6.60 -5.35
CA ILE A 208 4.68 7.42 -5.67
C ILE A 208 3.76 6.79 -6.75
N ALA A 209 4.33 6.12 -7.75
CA ALA A 209 3.56 5.49 -8.82
C ALA A 209 2.79 4.27 -8.30
N THR A 210 3.43 3.48 -7.43
CA THR A 210 2.83 2.32 -6.77
C THR A 210 1.74 2.76 -5.77
N GLN A 211 1.88 3.91 -5.10
CA GLN A 211 0.79 4.50 -4.32
C GLN A 211 -0.39 4.90 -5.21
N LEU A 212 -0.14 5.58 -6.33
CA LEU A 212 -1.20 5.94 -7.30
C LEU A 212 -1.91 4.71 -7.87
N ALA A 213 -1.19 3.61 -8.09
CA ALA A 213 -1.75 2.34 -8.54
C ALA A 213 -2.73 1.71 -7.53
N GLY A 214 -2.66 2.09 -6.25
CA GLY A 214 -3.61 1.66 -5.21
C GLY A 214 -4.91 2.45 -5.17
N THR A 215 -5.02 3.53 -5.95
CA THR A 215 -6.24 4.37 -5.95
C THR A 215 -7.46 3.59 -6.42
N LYS A 216 -8.62 3.91 -5.85
CA LYS A 216 -9.90 3.28 -6.21
C LYS A 216 -10.25 3.52 -7.68
N LYS A 217 -9.86 4.68 -8.25
CA LYS A 217 -10.00 4.94 -9.69
C LYS A 217 -9.17 3.96 -10.52
N VAL A 218 -7.91 3.69 -10.15
CA VAL A 218 -7.10 2.70 -10.90
C VAL A 218 -7.71 1.30 -10.77
N GLN A 219 -8.20 0.90 -9.59
CA GLN A 219 -8.90 -0.38 -9.44
C GLN A 219 -10.10 -0.51 -10.40
N GLN A 220 -10.90 0.55 -10.53
CA GLN A 220 -12.04 0.59 -11.48
C GLN A 220 -11.59 0.58 -12.95
N GLU A 221 -10.51 1.27 -13.31
CA GLU A 221 -9.99 1.25 -14.68
C GLU A 221 -9.40 -0.13 -15.05
N LEU A 222 -8.81 -0.84 -14.08
CA LEU A 222 -8.31 -2.21 -14.28
C LEU A 222 -9.41 -3.22 -14.60
N SER A 223 -10.65 -2.97 -14.18
CA SER A 223 -11.79 -3.85 -14.51
C SER A 223 -12.37 -3.64 -15.89
N GLN A 224 -11.94 -2.59 -16.62
CA GLN A 224 -12.41 -2.34 -17.98
C GLN A 224 -11.92 -3.44 -18.95
N PRO A 225 -12.75 -3.86 -19.93
CA PRO A 225 -12.34 -4.81 -20.95
C PRO A 225 -11.05 -4.37 -21.66
N GLY A 226 -10.09 -5.30 -21.80
CA GLY A 226 -8.82 -5.05 -22.48
C GLY A 226 -7.74 -4.36 -21.64
N THR A 227 -8.06 -3.76 -20.49
CA THR A 227 -7.05 -3.08 -19.66
C THR A 227 -6.02 -4.06 -19.09
N LEU A 228 -6.47 -5.20 -18.54
CA LEU A 228 -5.57 -6.23 -18.00
C LEU A 228 -4.71 -6.87 -19.11
N GLU A 229 -5.29 -7.12 -20.28
CA GLU A 229 -4.59 -7.66 -21.44
C GLU A 229 -3.45 -6.74 -21.90
N ARG A 230 -3.68 -5.42 -21.87
CA ARG A 230 -2.67 -4.41 -22.20
C ARG A 230 -1.54 -4.37 -21.17
N LEU A 231 -1.85 -4.53 -19.88
CA LEU A 231 -0.85 -4.45 -18.80
C LEU A 231 -0.10 -5.76 -18.57
N LEU A 232 -0.71 -6.90 -18.87
CA LEU A 232 -0.16 -8.24 -18.66
C LEU A 232 -0.18 -9.06 -19.97
N PRO A 233 0.49 -8.58 -21.04
CA PRO A 233 0.44 -9.25 -22.34
C PRO A 233 0.96 -10.69 -22.24
N GLY A 234 0.23 -11.63 -22.86
CA GLY A 234 0.56 -13.06 -22.85
C GLY A 234 0.30 -13.79 -21.52
N ARG A 235 -0.35 -13.16 -20.53
CA ARG A 235 -0.62 -13.76 -19.21
C ARG A 235 -2.09 -14.17 -19.03
N ALA A 236 -2.67 -14.85 -20.02
CA ALA A 236 -4.11 -15.17 -20.08
C ALA A 236 -4.66 -15.80 -18.78
N GLU A 237 -3.96 -16.78 -18.20
CA GLU A 237 -4.40 -17.41 -16.95
C GLU A 237 -4.38 -16.46 -15.75
N ALA A 238 -3.36 -15.59 -15.64
CA ALA A 238 -3.28 -14.62 -14.56
C ALA A 238 -4.40 -13.58 -14.70
N ILE A 239 -4.65 -13.12 -15.93
CA ILE A 239 -5.76 -12.22 -16.25
C ILE A 239 -7.10 -12.85 -15.85
N ALA A 240 -7.34 -14.12 -16.21
CA ALA A 240 -8.56 -14.83 -15.85
C ALA A 240 -8.75 -14.91 -14.33
N ARG A 241 -7.68 -15.24 -13.57
CA ARG A 241 -7.71 -15.29 -12.11
C ARG A 241 -8.00 -13.92 -11.49
N ILE A 242 -7.34 -12.86 -11.94
CA ILE A 242 -7.57 -11.50 -11.44
C ILE A 242 -9.01 -11.08 -11.73
N ARG A 243 -9.46 -11.23 -12.98
CA ARG A 243 -10.80 -10.84 -13.43
C ARG A 243 -11.91 -11.55 -12.66
N ALA A 244 -11.74 -12.83 -12.31
CA ALA A 244 -12.71 -13.58 -11.51
C ALA A 244 -13.00 -12.91 -10.16
N THR A 245 -12.01 -12.19 -9.61
CA THR A 245 -12.14 -11.47 -8.33
C THR A 245 -12.82 -10.10 -8.44
N PHE A 246 -13.01 -9.55 -9.63
CA PHE A 246 -13.65 -8.25 -9.76
C PHE A 246 -15.14 -8.32 -9.45
N ALA A 247 -15.61 -7.34 -8.67
CA ALA A 247 -17.02 -7.01 -8.51
C ALA A 247 -17.43 -5.98 -9.58
N GLY A 248 -18.67 -5.50 -9.52
CA GLY A 248 -19.12 -4.36 -10.33
C GLY A 248 -18.36 -3.09 -9.91
N LEU A 249 -17.53 -2.56 -10.82
CA LEU A 249 -16.75 -1.35 -10.61
C LEU A 249 -17.05 -0.37 -11.73
N TYR A 250 -17.54 0.81 -11.37
CA TYR A 250 -18.14 1.76 -12.31
C TYR A 250 -17.50 3.14 -12.19
N SER A 251 -17.28 3.80 -13.33
CA SER A 251 -16.86 5.19 -13.37
C SER A 251 -18.06 6.10 -13.15
N LEU A 252 -17.82 7.26 -12.51
CA LEU A 252 -18.77 8.37 -12.43
C LEU A 252 -18.25 9.61 -13.19
N ASP A 253 -17.28 9.41 -14.09
CA ASP A 253 -16.87 10.46 -15.02
C ASP A 253 -18.05 10.84 -15.94
N VAL A 254 -18.10 12.10 -16.37
CA VAL A 254 -19.16 12.62 -17.25
C VAL A 254 -19.28 11.78 -18.52
N GLY A 255 -20.48 11.25 -18.77
CA GLY A 255 -20.81 10.42 -19.93
C GLY A 255 -21.97 9.47 -19.66
N GLU A 256 -22.52 8.87 -20.72
CA GLU A 256 -23.72 8.02 -20.66
C GLU A 256 -23.59 6.87 -19.66
N ASP A 257 -22.43 6.22 -19.59
CA ASP A 257 -22.18 5.14 -18.64
C ASP A 257 -22.18 5.63 -17.18
N GLY A 258 -21.61 6.80 -16.93
CA GLY A 258 -21.62 7.44 -15.61
C GLY A 258 -23.04 7.76 -15.17
N ASP A 259 -23.80 8.45 -16.03
CA ASP A 259 -25.18 8.86 -15.75
C ASP A 259 -26.09 7.66 -15.50
N ARG A 260 -25.94 6.59 -16.28
CA ARG A 260 -26.68 5.34 -16.11
C ARG A 260 -26.37 4.67 -14.77
N MET A 261 -25.11 4.63 -14.36
CA MET A 261 -24.72 4.02 -13.08
C MET A 261 -25.13 4.88 -11.88
N ILE A 262 -25.13 6.20 -12.02
CA ILE A 262 -25.69 7.12 -11.02
C ILE A 262 -27.19 6.85 -10.85
N ALA A 263 -27.95 6.78 -11.94
CA ALA A 263 -29.39 6.50 -11.88
C ALA A 263 -29.68 5.13 -11.23
N ALA A 264 -28.91 4.09 -11.58
CA ALA A 264 -29.04 2.77 -10.98
C ALA A 264 -28.73 2.78 -9.46
N ALA A 265 -27.68 3.49 -9.05
CA ALA A 265 -27.32 3.61 -7.64
C ALA A 265 -28.33 4.43 -6.83
N ILE A 266 -28.95 5.45 -7.43
CA ILE A 266 -30.04 6.21 -6.79
C ILE A 266 -31.31 5.34 -6.64
N ALA A 267 -31.60 4.50 -7.62
CA ALA A 267 -32.76 3.62 -7.60
C ALA A 267 -32.65 2.48 -6.58
N ASP A 268 -31.44 1.98 -6.30
CA ASP A 268 -31.20 0.85 -5.41
C ASP A 268 -29.90 1.05 -4.58
N PRO A 269 -29.89 2.02 -3.65
CA PRO A 269 -28.67 2.48 -2.98
C PRO A 269 -28.00 1.42 -2.12
N ASP A 270 -28.76 0.47 -1.58
CA ASP A 270 -28.25 -0.59 -0.70
C ASP A 270 -27.31 -1.57 -1.42
N ARG A 271 -27.26 -1.53 -2.75
CA ARG A 271 -26.42 -2.39 -3.58
C ARG A 271 -25.12 -1.75 -4.04
N PHE A 272 -24.88 -0.48 -3.70
CA PHE A 272 -23.73 0.27 -4.18
C PHE A 272 -22.93 0.90 -3.03
N VAL A 273 -21.64 1.10 -3.27
CA VAL A 273 -20.75 1.82 -2.37
C VAL A 273 -20.06 2.93 -3.17
N LEU A 274 -20.24 4.18 -2.74
CA LEU A 274 -19.52 5.33 -3.30
C LEU A 274 -18.18 5.50 -2.57
N LYS A 275 -17.08 5.51 -3.32
CA LYS A 275 -15.72 5.58 -2.76
C LYS A 275 -14.98 6.83 -3.25
N PRO A 276 -14.51 7.72 -2.36
CA PRO A 276 -13.55 8.75 -2.73
C PRO A 276 -12.15 8.14 -2.92
N GLN A 277 -11.20 8.93 -3.45
CA GLN A 277 -9.80 8.52 -3.58
C GLN A 277 -9.05 8.68 -2.25
N ARG A 278 -9.43 7.86 -1.25
CA ARG A 278 -8.86 7.87 0.10
C ARG A 278 -8.51 6.44 0.53
N GLU A 279 -7.62 6.34 1.51
CA GLU A 279 -7.16 5.10 2.13
C GLU A 279 -7.33 5.17 3.65
N GLY A 280 -7.41 4.01 4.32
CA GLY A 280 -7.37 3.92 5.79
C GLY A 280 -8.73 3.86 6.51
N GLY A 281 -9.84 3.79 5.76
CA GLY A 281 -11.20 3.65 6.30
C GLY A 281 -11.78 4.95 6.87
N GLY A 282 -13.10 5.14 6.71
CA GLY A 282 -13.82 6.37 7.04
C GLY A 282 -14.54 6.91 5.81
#